data_AF-A0A957N8T5-F1
#
_entry.id   AF-A0A957N8T5-F1
#
_cell.length_a   1.000
_cell.length_b   1.000
_cell.length_c   1.000
_cell.angle_alpha   90.00
_cell.angle_beta   90.00
_cell.angle_gamma   90.00
#
_symmetry.space_group_name_H-M   'P 1'
#
loop_
_entity.id
_entity.type
_entity.pdbx_description
1 polymer ?
#
loop_
_entity_poly.entity_id
_entity_poly.type
_entity_poly.pdbx_seq_one_letter_code
_entity_poly.pdbx_strand_id
1 'polypeptide(L)' 'AFDSAFALVLAHNAVHAAMAGYTNCVVGYWHNEYTLVPIQAATAARKKVDPDGWLWNSVLAATGQPRALL' A
#
# COMPACT_ATOMS: atom_id res chain seq x y z
N ALA A 1 -15.91 2.25 8.89
CA ALA A 1 -16.50 0.94 8.57
C ALA A 1 -15.63 0.13 7.60
N PHE A 2 -15.22 0.69 6.45
CA PHE A 2 -14.35 -0.02 5.49
C PHE A 2 -12.97 -0.34 6.05
N ASP A 3 -12.25 0.65 6.60
CA ASP A 3 -10.89 0.43 7.12
C ASP A 3 -10.84 -0.57 8.29
N SER A 4 -11.84 -0.55 9.16
CA SER A 4 -11.96 -1.53 10.26
C SER A 4 -12.17 -2.96 9.74
N ALA A 5 -12.97 -3.13 8.68
CA ALA A 5 -13.16 -4.44 8.05
C ALA A 5 -11.88 -4.90 7.33
N PHE A 6 -11.21 -3.99 6.62
CA PHE A 6 -9.95 -4.29 5.95
C PHE A 6 -8.85 -4.69 6.93
N ALA A 7 -8.70 -3.96 8.04
CA ALA A 7 -7.75 -4.29 9.11
C ALA A 7 -8.02 -5.67 9.72
N LEU A 8 -9.29 -6.03 9.93
CA LEU A 8 -9.67 -7.35 10.43
C LEU A 8 -9.25 -8.47 9.47
N VAL A 9 -9.47 -8.28 8.16
CA VAL A 9 -9.07 -9.28 7.15
C VAL A 9 -7.55 -9.40 7.05
N LEU A 10 -6.81 -8.29 7.12
CA LEU A 10 -5.34 -8.33 7.19
C LEU A 10 -4.86 -9.12 8.42
N ALA A 11 -5.47 -8.89 9.58
CA ALA A 11 -5.13 -9.59 10.82
C ALA A 11 -5.42 -11.10 10.73
N HIS A 12 -6.57 -11.51 10.19
CA HIS A 12 -6.87 -12.93 9.96
C HIS A 12 -5.85 -13.61 9.05
N ASN A 13 -5.51 -12.97 7.92
CA ASN A 13 -4.48 -13.50 7.01
C ASN A 13 -3.11 -13.61 7.71
N ALA A 14 -2.75 -12.65 8.56
CA ALA A 14 -1.50 -12.68 9.31
C ALA A 14 -1.46 -13.86 10.29
N VAL A 15 -2.56 -14.10 11.02
CA VAL A 15 -2.69 -15.25 11.92
C VAL A 15 -2.62 -16.56 11.15
N HIS A 16 -3.34 -16.69 10.03
CA HIS A 16 -3.29 -17.91 9.20
C HIS A 16 -1.87 -18.19 8.68
N ALA A 17 -1.16 -17.16 8.20
CA ALA A 17 0.22 -17.30 7.74
C ALA A 17 1.15 -17.75 8.88
N ALA A 18 1.04 -17.14 10.06
CA ALA A 18 1.83 -17.52 11.22
C ALA A 18 1.53 -18.98 11.65
N MET A 19 0.27 -19.38 11.68
CA MET A 19 -0.15 -20.75 12.02
C MET A 19 0.33 -21.79 11.00
N ALA A 20 0.47 -21.40 9.73
CA ALA A 20 1.07 -22.23 8.68
C ALA A 20 2.62 -22.25 8.70
N GLY A 21 3.26 -21.55 9.65
CA GLY A 21 4.70 -21.53 9.84
C GLY A 21 5.45 -20.47 9.03
N TYR A 22 4.75 -19.54 8.36
CA TYR A 22 5.39 -18.42 7.69
C TYR A 22 5.91 -17.40 8.71
N THR A 23 7.13 -16.91 8.48
CA THR A 23 7.80 -15.89 9.30
C THR A 23 8.50 -14.86 8.42
N ASN A 24 9.01 -13.78 9.01
CA ASN A 24 9.76 -12.72 8.32
C ASN A 24 9.04 -12.10 7.11
N CYS A 25 7.71 -12.05 7.15
CA CYS A 25 6.86 -11.46 6.12
C CYS A 25 5.80 -10.53 6.71
N VAL A 26 5.25 -9.68 5.86
CA VAL A 26 4.09 -8.82 6.14
C VAL A 26 2.92 -9.23 5.24
N VAL A 27 1.70 -9.09 5.74
CA VAL A 27 0.50 -9.21 4.90
C VAL A 27 0.26 -7.89 4.18
N GLY A 28 0.20 -7.94 2.86
CA GLY A 28 -0.15 -6.80 2.00
C GLY A 28 -1.42 -7.07 1.20
N TYR A 29 -1.91 -6.04 0.51
CA TYR A 29 -3.00 -6.15 -0.46
C TYR A 29 -2.54 -5.58 -1.79
N TRP A 30 -2.54 -6.42 -2.84
CA TRP A 30 -2.07 -6.05 -4.16
C TRP A 30 -2.86 -6.78 -5.24
N HIS A 31 -3.26 -6.06 -6.28
CA HIS A 31 -4.04 -6.58 -7.40
C HIS A 31 -5.27 -7.40 -6.96
N ASN A 32 -6.05 -6.83 -6.04
CA ASN A 32 -7.23 -7.46 -5.44
C ASN A 32 -6.98 -8.72 -4.59
N GLU A 33 -5.72 -9.07 -4.32
CA GLU A 33 -5.33 -10.26 -3.57
C GLU A 33 -4.58 -9.91 -2.28
N TYR A 34 -4.73 -10.77 -1.27
CA TYR A 34 -3.92 -10.70 -0.04
C TYR A 34 -2.61 -11.44 -0.25
N THR A 35 -1.50 -10.80 0.08
CA THR A 35 -0.15 -11.27 -0.27
C THR A 35 0.73 -11.37 0.97
N LEU A 36 1.64 -12.35 0.98
CA LEU A 36 2.74 -12.42 1.94
C LEU A 36 3.99 -11.84 1.27
N VAL A 37 4.52 -10.76 1.82
CA VAL A 37 5.69 -10.06 1.28
C VAL A 37 6.83 -10.17 2.28
N PRO A 38 8.01 -10.68 1.91
CA PRO A 38 9.17 -10.68 2.80
C PRO A 38 9.50 -9.28 3.30
N ILE A 39 9.83 -9.14 4.60
CA ILE A 39 10.09 -7.83 5.21
C ILE A 39 11.17 -7.06 4.45
N GLN A 40 12.25 -7.73 4.06
CA GLN A 40 13.35 -7.13 3.30
C GLN A 40 12.88 -6.55 1.95
N ALA A 41 11.96 -7.23 1.26
CA ALA A 41 11.39 -6.73 0.01
C ALA A 41 10.45 -5.55 0.26
N ALA A 42 9.63 -5.62 1.31
CA ALA A 42 8.72 -4.55 1.70
C ALA A 42 9.44 -3.26 2.12
N THR A 43 10.64 -3.37 2.70
CA THR A 43 11.43 -2.20 3.16
C THR A 43 12.48 -1.73 2.14
N ALA A 44 12.69 -2.45 1.03
CA ALA A 44 13.69 -2.09 0.02
C ALA A 44 13.39 -0.75 -0.68
N ALA A 45 12.12 -0.42 -0.85
CA ALA A 45 11.68 0.84 -1.45
C ALA A 45 10.30 1.23 -0.92
N ARG A 46 9.95 2.51 -1.06
CA ARG A 46 8.62 3.04 -0.73
C ARG A 46 7.92 3.57 -1.97
N LYS A 47 6.62 3.32 -2.08
CA LYS A 47 5.78 3.90 -3.14
C LYS A 47 5.79 5.42 -3.01
N LYS A 48 6.17 6.11 -4.09
CA LYS A 48 6.12 7.57 -4.21
C LYS A 48 5.02 7.94 -5.21
N VAL A 49 4.42 9.11 -5.01
CA VAL A 49 3.59 9.72 -6.05
C VAL A 49 4.50 10.13 -7.19
N ASP A 50 4.11 9.79 -8.41
CA ASP A 50 4.74 10.27 -9.63
C ASP A 50 4.28 11.71 -9.90
N PRO A 51 5.16 12.73 -9.80
CA PRO A 51 4.79 14.12 -10.04
C PRO A 51 4.35 14.41 -11.49
N ASP A 52 4.78 13.59 -12.45
CA ASP A 52 4.39 13.73 -13.85
C ASP A 52 3.18 12.85 -14.21
N GLY A 53 2.79 11.97 -13.28
CA GLY A 53 1.69 11.02 -13.43
C GLY A 53 0.30 11.65 -13.30
N TRP A 54 -0.70 10.90 -13.78
CA TRP A 54 -2.10 11.33 -13.80
C TRP A 54 -2.63 11.74 -12.42
N LEU A 55 -2.28 10.99 -11.36
CA LEU A 55 -2.72 11.28 -10.00
C LEU A 55 -2.33 12.69 -9.55
N TRP A 56 -1.08 13.09 -9.77
CA TRP A 56 -0.60 14.42 -9.39
C TRP A 56 -1.18 15.51 -10.30
N ASN A 57 -1.32 15.22 -11.60
CA ASN A 57 -2.01 16.11 -12.54
C ASN A 57 -3.44 16.45 -12.10
N SER A 58 -4.19 15.46 -11.59
CA SER A 58 -5.55 15.69 -11.07
C SER A 58 -5.55 16.62 -9.86
N VAL A 59 -4.55 16.53 -8.98
CA VAL A 59 -4.40 17.44 -7.83
C VAL A 59 -4.17 18.88 -8.31
N LEU A 60 -3.26 19.08 -9.26
CA LEU A 60 -2.98 20.42 -9.80
C LEU A 60 -4.21 21.02 -10.49
N ALA A 61 -4.94 20.23 -11.28
CA ALA A 61 -6.16 20.67 -11.95
C ALA A 61 -7.27 21.03 -10.96
N ALA A 62 -7.44 20.25 -9.88
CA ALA A 62 -8.47 20.49 -8.88
C ALA A 62 -8.14 21.69 -7.95
N THR A 63 -6.86 21.91 -7.67
CA THR A 63 -6.42 22.97 -6.74
C THR A 63 -6.06 24.28 -7.43
N GLY A 64 -5.82 24.26 -8.75
CA GLY A 64 -5.34 25.43 -9.51
C GLY A 64 -3.89 25.81 -9.20
N GLN A 65 -3.14 24.96 -8.49
CA GLN A 65 -1.76 25.23 -8.14
C GLN A 65 -0.85 25.20 -9.38
N PRO A 66 0.12 26.14 -9.50
CA PRO A 66 1.11 26.09 -10.58
C PRO A 66 2.02 24.87 -10.40
N ARG A 67 2.42 24.26 -11.53
CA ARG A 67 3.30 23.07 -11.56
C ARG A 67 4.65 23.28 -10.86
N ALA A 68 5.15 24.51 -10.91
CA ALA A 68 6.37 24.93 -10.24
C ALA A 68 6.03 26.06 -9.28
N LEU A 69 6.31 25.86 -7.99
CA LEU A 69 6.47 26.94 -7.02
C LEU A 69 7.96 27.21 -6.85
N LEU A 70 8.66 27.53 -7.95
CA LEU A 70 9.98 28.16 -8.01
C LEU A 70 10.13 28.86 -9.38
#